data_AF-A0A2M8FL34-F1
#
_entry.id   AF-A0A2M8FL34-F1
#
_cell.length_a   1.000
_cell.length_b   1.000
_cell.length_c   1.000
_cell.angle_alpha   90.00
_cell.angle_beta   90.00
_cell.angle_gamma   90.00
#
_symmetry.space_group_name_H-M   'P 1'
#
loop_
_entity.id
_entity.type
_entity.pdbx_description
1 polymer ?
#
loop_
_entity_poly.entity_id
_entity_poly.type
_entity_poly.pdbx_seq_one_letter_code
_entity_poly.pdbx_strand_id
1 'polypeptide(L)'
;CSIYLKKKIPLEGVAHQVGTCRFGSDPKTNVLDLNCKTHDVDNLYVIDGSFFPSSAAVNPSLTIMANALRVGKHLLEVMTK
;
A
#
# COMPACT_ATOMS: atom_id res chain seq x y z
N CYS A 1 -35.62 14.69 19.06
CA CYS A 1 -35.41 14.10 17.73
C CYS A 1 -34.35 14.90 16.98
N SER A 2 -33.15 14.34 16.76
CA SER A 2 -32.14 14.96 15.89
C SER A 2 -32.28 14.34 14.49
N ILE A 3 -32.43 15.19 13.48
CA ILE A 3 -32.50 14.78 12.07
C ILE A 3 -31.07 14.55 11.59
N TYR A 4 -30.70 13.28 11.34
CA TYR A 4 -29.41 12.93 10.74
C TYR A 4 -29.53 12.92 9.21
N LEU A 5 -29.12 14.00 8.56
CA LEU A 5 -29.02 14.11 7.10
C LEU A 5 -27.75 13.39 6.62
N LYS A 6 -27.88 12.12 6.22
CA LYS A 6 -26.78 11.32 5.66
C LYS A 6 -26.48 11.76 4.23
N LYS A 7 -25.40 12.51 4.00
CA LYS A 7 -24.88 12.78 2.65
C LYS A 7 -24.18 11.50 2.17
N LYS A 8 -24.69 10.85 1.11
CA LYS A 8 -24.01 9.69 0.51
C LYS A 8 -22.76 10.18 -0.22
N ILE A 9 -21.59 9.66 0.18
CA ILE A 9 -20.35 9.84 -0.59
C ILE A 9 -20.37 8.77 -1.68
N PRO A 10 -20.14 9.13 -2.97
CA PRO A 10 -20.05 8.14 -4.03
C PRO A 10 -18.76 7.32 -3.88
N LEU A 11 -18.67 6.16 -4.54
CA LEU A 11 -17.56 5.21 -4.31
C LEU A 11 -16.19 5.83 -4.61
N GLU A 12 -16.11 6.63 -5.67
CA GLU A 12 -14.93 7.40 -6.05
C GLU A 12 -14.49 8.40 -4.97
N GLY A 13 -15.44 8.94 -4.20
CA GLY A 13 -15.17 9.90 -3.12
C GLY A 13 -14.63 9.27 -1.84
N VAL A 14 -14.66 7.94 -1.72
CA VAL A 14 -14.05 7.22 -0.57
C VAL A 14 -12.52 7.29 -0.64
N ALA A 15 -11.95 7.39 -1.84
CA ALA A 15 -10.51 7.54 -2.07
C ALA A 15 -9.63 6.47 -1.39
N HIS A 16 -10.12 5.23 -1.26
CA HIS A 16 -9.39 4.08 -0.70
C HIS A 16 -8.94 3.08 -1.79
N GLN A 17 -8.55 3.59 -2.96
CA GLN A 17 -8.04 2.72 -4.03
C GLN A 17 -6.67 2.16 -3.62
N VAL A 18 -6.54 0.84 -3.65
CA VAL A 18 -5.36 0.11 -3.19
C VAL A 18 -5.15 -1.14 -4.06
N GLY A 19 -3.94 -1.72 -4.00
CA GLY A 19 -3.67 -3.02 -4.60
C GLY A 19 -3.34 -3.04 -6.09
N THR A 20 -2.96 -1.90 -6.68
CA THR A 20 -2.54 -1.81 -8.09
C THR A 20 -1.14 -2.38 -8.35
N CYS A 21 -0.29 -2.47 -7.33
CA CYS A 21 1.08 -3.03 -7.39
C CYS A 21 1.31 -3.95 -6.19
N ARG A 22 0.50 -5.01 -6.08
CA ARG A 22 0.48 -5.87 -4.89
C ARG A 22 1.86 -6.49 -4.61
N PHE A 23 2.24 -6.50 -3.34
CA PHE A 23 3.40 -7.26 -2.90
C PHE A 23 3.13 -8.76 -2.77
N GLY A 24 4.18 -9.56 -2.73
CA GLY A 24 4.10 -10.99 -2.43
C GLY A 24 5.36 -11.74 -2.83
N SER A 25 5.35 -13.05 -2.63
CA SER A 25 6.53 -13.90 -2.85
C SER A 25 6.66 -14.43 -4.28
N ASP A 26 5.59 -14.38 -5.08
CA ASP A 26 5.58 -14.93 -6.43
C ASP A 26 5.62 -13.80 -7.48
N PRO A 27 6.73 -13.62 -8.22
CA PRO A 27 6.87 -12.58 -9.24
C PRO A 27 5.89 -12.75 -10.41
N LYS A 28 5.27 -13.94 -10.59
CA LYS A 28 4.27 -14.15 -11.65
C LYS A 28 2.89 -13.57 -11.30
N THR A 29 2.63 -13.30 -10.03
CA THR A 29 1.31 -12.86 -9.54
C THR A 29 1.36 -11.57 -8.71
N ASN A 30 2.56 -11.13 -8.32
CA ASN A 30 2.84 -9.95 -7.52
C ASN A 30 3.87 -9.05 -8.23
N VAL A 31 3.64 -7.73 -8.17
CA VAL A 31 4.54 -6.74 -8.79
C VAL A 31 5.76 -6.49 -7.90
N LEU A 32 5.55 -6.54 -6.58
CA LEU A 32 6.58 -6.23 -5.59
C LEU A 32 6.92 -7.46 -4.75
N ASP A 33 8.14 -7.52 -4.23
CA ASP A 33 8.52 -8.41 -3.15
C ASP A 33 7.98 -7.91 -1.79
N LEU A 34 8.25 -8.65 -0.71
CA LEU A 34 7.77 -8.30 0.64
C LEU A 34 8.44 -7.03 1.22
N ASN A 35 9.50 -6.53 0.60
CA ASN A 35 10.15 -5.26 0.93
C ASN A 35 9.69 -4.11 0.02
N CYS A 36 8.63 -4.34 -0.77
CA CYS A 36 8.07 -3.37 -1.71
C CYS A 36 9.04 -2.98 -2.83
N LYS A 37 10.03 -3.83 -3.12
CA LYS A 37 10.91 -3.71 -4.29
C LYS A 37 10.26 -4.40 -5.48
N THR A 38 10.38 -3.83 -6.68
CA THR A 38 9.91 -4.52 -7.89
C THR A 38 10.74 -5.77 -8.17
N HIS A 39 10.10 -6.84 -8.65
CA HIS A 39 10.81 -8.06 -9.05
C HIS A 39 11.64 -7.86 -10.33
N ASP A 40 11.18 -6.99 -11.23
CA ASP A 40 11.74 -6.86 -12.59
C ASP A 40 12.87 -5.84 -12.71
N VAL A 41 12.91 -4.86 -11.81
CA VAL A 41 13.86 -3.73 -11.85
C VAL A 41 14.59 -3.62 -10.53
N ASP A 42 15.92 -3.58 -10.60
CA ASP A 42 16.74 -3.40 -9.41
C ASP A 42 16.64 -1.96 -8.87
N ASN A 43 16.74 -1.83 -7.55
CA ASN A 43 16.67 -0.55 -6.82
C ASN A 43 15.42 0.31 -7.10
N LEU A 44 14.30 -0.29 -7.53
CA LEU A 44 13.01 0.37 -7.72
C LEU A 44 11.99 -0.12 -6.67
N TYR A 45 11.38 0.83 -5.95
CA TYR A 45 10.48 0.55 -4.83
C TYR A 45 9.16 1.32 -4.97
N VAL A 46 8.05 0.73 -4.51
CA VAL A 46 6.72 1.36 -4.50
C VAL A 46 6.09 1.24 -3.12
N ILE A 47 5.85 2.39 -2.46
CA ILE A 47 5.57 2.44 -1.01
C ILE A 47 4.34 3.32 -0.72
N ASP A 48 3.22 3.04 -1.40
CA ASP A 48 1.94 3.75 -1.26
C ASP A 48 0.76 2.77 -1.08
N GLY A 49 -0.48 3.17 -1.34
CA GLY A 49 -1.65 2.26 -1.24
C GLY A 49 -1.61 1.06 -2.21
N SER A 50 -0.76 1.08 -3.23
CA SER A 50 -0.74 0.05 -4.27
C SER A 50 -0.23 -1.31 -3.78
N PHE A 51 0.55 -1.40 -2.69
CA PHE A 51 1.16 -2.66 -2.24
C PHE A 51 0.17 -3.65 -1.64
N PHE A 52 -1.02 -3.20 -1.23
CA PHE A 52 -1.99 -4.03 -0.51
C PHE A 52 -2.42 -5.26 -1.32
N PRO A 53 -2.28 -6.48 -0.80
CA PRO A 53 -2.83 -7.67 -1.46
C PRO A 53 -4.36 -7.67 -1.56
N SER A 54 -5.02 -7.00 -0.61
CA SER A 54 -6.46 -6.93 -0.44
C SER A 54 -6.85 -5.63 0.25
N SER A 55 -8.07 -5.13 -0.02
CA SER A 55 -8.61 -4.00 0.72
C SER A 55 -8.81 -4.34 2.19
N ALA A 56 -8.43 -3.42 3.09
CA ALA A 56 -8.47 -3.63 4.53
C ALA A 56 -9.87 -3.42 5.17
N ALA A 57 -10.88 -3.03 4.38
CA ALA A 57 -12.22 -2.62 4.83
C ALA A 57 -12.25 -1.46 5.87
N VAL A 58 -11.08 -0.87 6.15
CA VAL A 58 -10.86 0.27 7.04
C VAL A 58 -9.97 1.31 6.33
N ASN A 59 -9.73 2.44 6.99
CA ASN A 59 -8.86 3.49 6.44
C ASN A 59 -7.42 2.96 6.24
N PRO A 60 -6.86 2.99 5.01
CA PRO A 60 -5.55 2.41 4.72
C PRO A 60 -4.37 3.29 5.15
N SER A 61 -4.58 4.57 5.47
CA SER A 61 -3.50 5.55 5.64
C SER A 61 -2.48 5.16 6.72
N LEU A 62 -2.95 4.67 7.87
CA LEU A 62 -2.03 4.28 8.95
C LEU A 62 -1.19 3.06 8.58
N THR A 63 -1.78 2.11 7.85
CA THR A 63 -1.06 0.94 7.31
C THR A 63 -0.05 1.34 6.25
N ILE A 64 -0.37 2.31 5.38
CA ILE A 64 0.57 2.87 4.40
C ILE A 64 1.77 3.49 5.12
N MET A 65 1.53 4.36 6.11
CA MET A 65 2.60 5.00 6.88
C MET A 65 3.47 3.99 7.62
N ALA A 66 2.84 2.99 8.27
CA ALA A 66 3.57 1.94 8.98
C ALA A 66 4.45 1.11 8.01
N ASN A 67 3.92 0.77 6.83
CA ASN A 67 4.70 0.06 5.82
C ASN A 67 5.85 0.92 5.27
N ALA A 68 5.64 2.23 5.09
CA ALA A 68 6.68 3.13 4.64
C ALA A 68 7.85 3.23 5.62
N LEU A 69 7.57 3.30 6.92
CA LEU A 69 8.61 3.27 7.96
C LEU A 69 9.38 1.93 7.97
N ARG A 70 8.67 0.82 7.82
CA ARG A 70 9.28 -0.52 7.73
C ARG A 70 10.24 -0.63 6.54
N VAL A 71 9.80 -0.24 5.35
CA VAL A 71 10.63 -0.28 4.13
C VAL A 71 11.77 0.74 4.21
N GLY A 72 11.54 1.93 4.76
CA GLY A 72 12.59 2.93 4.99
C GLY A 72 13.72 2.39 5.87
N LYS A 73 13.39 1.64 6.94
CA LYS A 73 14.41 0.95 7.75
C LYS A 73 15.19 -0.07 6.94
N HIS A 74 14.52 -0.89 6.13
CA HIS A 74 15.17 -1.85 5.24
C HIS A 74 16.14 -1.16 4.25
N LEU A 75 15.73 -0.03 3.66
CA LEU A 75 16.56 0.75 2.73
C LEU A 75 17.87 1.20 3.40
N LEU A 76 17.80 1.69 4.65
CA LEU A 76 19.01 2.05 5.39
C LEU A 76 19.97 0.88 5.57
N GLU A 77 19.45 -0.33 5.79
CA GLU A 77 20.26 -1.55 5.98
C GLU A 77 20.91 -2.06 4.70
N VAL A 78 20.27 -1.86 3.54
CA VAL A 78 20.80 -2.32 2.24
C VAL A 78 21.68 -1.29 1.54
N MET A 79 21.46 0.01 1.77
CA MET A 79 22.26 1.09 1.17
C MET A 79 23.55 1.40 1.93
N THR A 80 23.67 0.96 3.18
CA THR A 80 24.89 1.12 4.00
C THR A 80 25.86 -0.05 3.86
N LYS A 81 25.52 -1.05 3.05
CA LYS A 81 26.40 -2.15 2.65
C LYS A 81 27.09 -1.82 1.33
#